data_AF-A0A6J6E3X6-F1
#
_entry.id   AF-A0A6J6E3X6-F1
#
_cell.length_a   1.000
_cell.length_b   1.000
_cell.length_c   1.000
_cell.angle_alpha   90.00
_cell.angle_beta   90.00
_cell.angle_gamma   90.00
#
_symmetry.space_group_name_H-M   'P 1'
#
loop_
_entity.id
_entity.type
_entity.pdbx_description
1 polymer ?
#
loop_
_entity_poly.entity_id
_entity_poly.type
_entity_poly.pdbx_seq_one_letter_code
_entity_poly.pdbx_strand_id
1 'polypeptide(L)'
;MTDFTHLHVHSYYSLMDGLNSPAELMQAAKDLGHTSIAITDHGTLSSHREMQIAAVEQGLKPILGLEAYISPTDRFDKSSKTDKTVQAYNHIILLAKDEDGLKNLNRLSEIAWTEGYYHKPRIDKEILAEYKEGIIALSYLFTDRTGGFSSGSFDSLNFGTHVGDDPASVKANRSTLMNTQFMNQVHGSTVVVVSQLSQIDPTCDALVTTNPDISLAVMVADCIPLLLVSNSVVGAVHVGRAGLVNRIAIKTLDVMRQNGAKDIHAVMGPSICGKCYEVPIALQEEVTAVHPSSYSTTRHSTPALDLQAGLVAELLAENVSFEASTVCTMENSSYFSHRRDNPTGRFAGVVKI
;
A
#
# COMPACT_ATOMS: atom_id res chain seq x y z
N MET A 1 -2.42 -24.98 -13.70
CA MET A 1 -2.95 -23.61 -13.60
C MET A 1 -2.83 -23.21 -12.14
N THR A 2 -2.24 -22.06 -11.86
CA THR A 2 -2.14 -21.49 -10.52
C THR A 2 -3.53 -21.01 -10.08
N ASP A 3 -3.95 -21.35 -8.87
CA ASP A 3 -5.18 -20.89 -8.23
C ASP A 3 -5.06 -19.39 -7.88
N PHE A 4 -5.13 -18.52 -8.88
CA PHE A 4 -5.06 -17.07 -8.72
C PHE A 4 -6.46 -16.45 -8.64
N THR A 5 -6.65 -15.49 -7.73
CA THR A 5 -7.91 -14.76 -7.54
C THR A 5 -7.61 -13.30 -7.22
N HIS A 6 -8.24 -12.39 -7.97
CA HIS A 6 -8.17 -10.96 -7.67
C HIS A 6 -8.97 -10.63 -6.41
N LEU A 7 -8.33 -10.00 -5.41
CA LEU A 7 -8.93 -9.65 -4.12
C LEU A 7 -9.23 -8.17 -3.94
N HIS A 8 -8.73 -7.32 -4.84
CA HIS A 8 -8.95 -5.88 -4.85
C HIS A 8 -9.45 -5.49 -6.25
N VAL A 9 -10.77 -5.33 -6.38
CA VAL A 9 -11.42 -5.10 -7.67
C VAL A 9 -12.56 -4.10 -7.49
N HIS A 10 -12.58 -3.08 -8.34
CA HIS A 10 -13.62 -2.06 -8.37
C HIS A 10 -14.52 -2.23 -9.59
N SER A 11 -15.83 -2.13 -9.37
CA SER A 11 -16.82 -1.96 -10.42
C SER A 11 -17.16 -0.49 -10.61
N TYR A 12 -18.07 -0.18 -11.54
CA TYR A 12 -18.61 1.17 -11.70
C TYR A 12 -19.25 1.77 -10.45
N TYR A 13 -19.50 0.97 -9.40
CA TYR A 13 -20.01 1.48 -8.13
C TYR A 13 -18.93 2.27 -7.36
N SER A 14 -17.65 2.06 -7.69
CA SER A 14 -16.55 2.94 -7.32
C SER A 14 -16.44 4.11 -8.29
N LEU A 15 -17.20 5.16 -8.03
CA LEU A 15 -17.24 6.38 -8.85
C LEU A 15 -15.83 6.90 -9.17
N MET A 16 -15.54 7.06 -10.46
CA MET A 16 -14.27 7.57 -11.02
C MET A 16 -13.06 6.64 -10.86
N ASP A 17 -13.25 5.40 -10.40
CA ASP A 17 -12.17 4.42 -10.21
C ASP A 17 -12.44 3.10 -10.95
N GLY A 18 -13.67 2.58 -10.89
CA GLY A 18 -14.09 1.43 -11.68
C GLY A 18 -14.96 1.83 -12.89
N LEU A 19 -14.78 1.11 -14.01
CA LEU A 19 -15.58 1.31 -15.23
C LEU A 19 -16.49 0.11 -15.54
N ASN A 20 -16.05 -1.10 -15.21
CA ASN A 20 -16.75 -2.32 -15.57
C ASN A 20 -17.91 -2.62 -14.63
N SER A 21 -18.95 -3.26 -15.17
CA SER A 21 -20.02 -3.83 -14.34
C SER A 21 -19.54 -5.08 -13.60
N PRO A 22 -20.18 -5.46 -12.47
CA PRO A 22 -19.89 -6.73 -11.80
C PRO A 22 -20.03 -7.96 -12.74
N ALA A 23 -20.97 -7.92 -13.69
CA ALA A 23 -21.15 -8.98 -14.68
C ALA A 23 -20.00 -9.08 -15.69
N GLU A 24 -19.49 -7.94 -16.18
CA GLU A 24 -18.32 -7.88 -17.05
C GLU A 24 -17.06 -8.36 -16.35
N LEU A 25 -16.86 -7.96 -15.08
CA LEU A 25 -15.73 -8.42 -14.26
C LEU A 25 -15.77 -9.94 -14.07
N MET A 26 -16.94 -10.50 -13.78
CA MET A 26 -17.12 -11.94 -13.66
C MET A 26 -16.83 -12.64 -14.99
N GLN A 27 -17.31 -12.09 -16.13
CA GLN A 27 -17.12 -12.67 -17.45
C GLN A 27 -15.65 -12.68 -17.84
N ALA A 28 -14.93 -11.59 -17.59
CA ALA A 28 -13.49 -11.52 -17.78
C ALA A 28 -12.76 -12.55 -16.92
N ALA A 29 -13.17 -12.70 -15.65
CA ALA A 29 -12.58 -13.70 -14.76
C ALA A 29 -12.76 -15.13 -15.31
N LYS A 30 -13.95 -15.43 -15.83
CA LYS A 30 -14.26 -16.72 -16.46
C LYS A 30 -13.45 -16.96 -17.73
N ASP A 31 -13.35 -15.96 -18.60
CA ASP A 31 -12.64 -16.07 -19.88
C ASP A 31 -11.13 -16.30 -19.66
N LEU A 32 -10.58 -15.77 -18.56
CA LEU A 32 -9.20 -16.00 -18.11
C LEU A 32 -8.98 -17.32 -17.36
N GLY A 33 -10.05 -18.11 -17.14
CA GLY A 33 -9.99 -19.40 -16.47
C GLY A 33 -9.93 -19.34 -14.94
N HIS A 34 -10.34 -18.22 -14.33
CA HIS A 34 -10.44 -18.11 -12.87
C HIS A 34 -11.68 -18.82 -12.32
N THR A 35 -11.58 -19.30 -11.10
CA THR A 35 -12.68 -19.95 -10.35
C THR A 35 -13.34 -19.02 -9.35
N SER A 36 -12.70 -17.89 -9.03
CA SER A 36 -13.20 -16.85 -8.14
C SER A 36 -12.68 -15.46 -8.48
N ILE A 37 -13.41 -14.45 -8.02
CA ILE A 37 -13.04 -13.02 -8.10
C ILE A 37 -13.72 -12.26 -6.95
N ALA A 38 -13.01 -11.30 -6.36
CA ALA A 38 -13.58 -10.40 -5.36
C ALA A 38 -14.26 -9.18 -5.97
N ILE A 39 -15.10 -8.52 -5.17
CA ILE A 39 -15.58 -7.16 -5.43
C ILE A 39 -15.43 -6.33 -4.15
N THR A 40 -14.73 -5.20 -4.25
CA THR A 40 -14.30 -4.36 -3.12
C THR A 40 -14.46 -2.90 -3.49
N ASP A 41 -15.70 -2.45 -3.67
CA ASP A 41 -15.95 -1.06 -4.08
C ASP A 41 -15.72 -0.05 -2.94
N HIS A 42 -15.37 1.18 -3.33
CA HIS A 42 -15.08 2.30 -2.44
C HIS A 42 -16.28 2.69 -1.57
N GLY A 43 -16.22 2.36 -0.28
CA GLY A 43 -17.19 2.81 0.72
C GLY A 43 -18.63 2.34 0.45
N THR A 44 -18.84 1.33 -0.39
CA THR A 44 -20.17 0.87 -0.79
C THR A 44 -20.21 -0.64 -1.02
N LEU A 45 -21.35 -1.24 -0.68
CA LEU A 45 -21.65 -2.66 -0.93
C LEU A 45 -22.60 -2.84 -2.12
N SER A 46 -22.86 -1.78 -2.89
CA SER A 46 -23.93 -1.75 -3.91
C SER A 46 -23.75 -2.80 -5.01
N SER A 47 -22.51 -3.17 -5.30
CA SER A 47 -22.17 -4.20 -6.29
C SER A 47 -22.45 -5.63 -5.85
N HIS A 48 -22.62 -5.89 -4.55
CA HIS A 48 -22.68 -7.26 -4.00
C HIS A 48 -23.78 -8.09 -4.65
N ARG A 49 -24.98 -7.52 -4.79
CA ARG A 49 -26.13 -8.24 -5.35
C ARG A 49 -25.90 -8.61 -6.82
N GLU A 50 -25.42 -7.67 -7.63
CA GLU A 50 -25.13 -7.92 -9.04
C GLU A 50 -23.99 -8.93 -9.21
N MET A 51 -22.95 -8.82 -8.38
CA MET A 51 -21.83 -9.76 -8.35
C MET A 51 -22.30 -11.18 -8.02
N GLN A 52 -23.18 -11.36 -7.04
CA GLN A 52 -23.74 -12.66 -6.68
C GLN A 52 -24.56 -13.28 -7.81
N ILE A 53 -25.41 -12.48 -8.48
CA ILE A 53 -26.20 -12.93 -9.63
C ILE A 53 -25.28 -13.40 -10.76
N ALA A 54 -24.31 -12.57 -11.14
CA ALA A 54 -23.35 -12.89 -12.19
C ALA A 54 -22.54 -14.16 -11.85
N ALA A 55 -22.16 -14.33 -10.58
CA ALA A 55 -21.39 -15.48 -10.14
C ALA A 55 -22.16 -16.79 -10.33
N VAL A 56 -23.46 -16.80 -9.99
CA VAL A 56 -24.34 -17.95 -10.18
C VAL A 56 -24.52 -18.27 -11.67
N GLU A 57 -24.76 -17.26 -12.50
CA GLU A 57 -24.96 -17.43 -13.95
C GLU A 57 -23.71 -17.99 -14.63
N GLN A 58 -22.53 -17.58 -14.16
CA GLN A 58 -21.27 -17.91 -14.80
C GLN A 58 -20.57 -19.12 -14.20
N GLY A 59 -20.98 -19.58 -13.01
CA GLY A 59 -20.42 -20.73 -12.31
C GLY A 59 -19.10 -20.42 -11.58
N LEU A 60 -18.90 -19.18 -11.15
CA LEU A 60 -17.73 -18.73 -10.38
C LEU A 60 -18.10 -18.46 -8.93
N LYS A 61 -17.12 -18.48 -8.03
CA LYS A 61 -17.32 -18.09 -6.62
C LYS A 61 -17.06 -16.58 -6.45
N PRO A 62 -18.03 -15.78 -5.96
CA PRO A 62 -17.80 -14.38 -5.64
C PRO A 62 -17.14 -14.28 -4.25
N ILE A 63 -16.20 -13.35 -4.09
CA ILE A 63 -15.68 -12.93 -2.79
C ILE A 63 -16.21 -11.52 -2.50
N LEU A 64 -17.12 -11.40 -1.55
CA LEU A 64 -17.77 -10.13 -1.24
C LEU A 64 -16.90 -9.34 -0.27
N GLY A 65 -16.58 -8.10 -0.63
CA GLY A 65 -15.75 -7.22 0.18
C GLY A 65 -16.14 -5.76 0.10
N LEU A 66 -15.37 -4.93 0.78
CA LEU A 66 -15.56 -3.50 0.92
C LEU A 66 -14.18 -2.86 1.00
N GLU A 67 -13.91 -1.87 0.15
CA GLU A 67 -12.82 -0.95 0.43
C GLU A 67 -13.36 0.14 1.37
N ALA A 68 -13.14 -0.05 2.67
CA ALA A 68 -13.68 0.80 3.72
C ALA A 68 -12.77 2.00 3.95
N TYR A 69 -13.36 3.20 4.10
CA TYR A 69 -12.60 4.37 4.53
C TYR A 69 -12.42 4.35 6.05
N ILE A 70 -11.19 4.60 6.54
CA ILE A 70 -10.83 4.64 7.97
C ILE A 70 -10.55 6.08 8.37
N SER A 71 -11.25 6.58 9.39
CA SER A 71 -10.96 7.87 10.02
C SER A 71 -9.59 7.82 10.73
N PRO A 72 -8.76 8.87 10.66
CA PRO A 72 -7.46 8.90 11.33
C PRO A 72 -7.56 8.85 12.87
N THR A 73 -8.66 9.37 13.42
CA THR A 73 -8.93 9.49 14.86
C THR A 73 -10.16 8.65 15.23
N ASP A 74 -11.34 9.25 15.21
CA ASP A 74 -12.63 8.61 15.41
C ASP A 74 -13.58 8.95 14.25
N ARG A 75 -14.63 8.14 14.06
CA ARG A 75 -15.58 8.32 12.94
C ARG A 75 -16.36 9.64 12.97
N PHE A 76 -16.47 10.29 14.14
CA PHE A 76 -17.16 11.56 14.32
C PHE A 76 -16.27 12.78 14.00
N ASP A 77 -14.96 12.58 13.88
CA ASP A 77 -14.00 13.65 13.63
C ASP A 77 -14.21 14.31 12.25
N LYS A 78 -14.34 15.64 12.29
CA LYS A 78 -14.52 16.54 11.15
C LYS A 78 -13.49 17.67 11.17
N SER A 79 -12.37 17.50 11.89
CA SER A 79 -11.27 18.46 12.03
C SER A 79 -10.63 18.85 10.69
N SER A 80 -10.63 17.94 9.71
CA SER A 80 -10.20 18.23 8.32
C SER A 80 -11.05 19.30 7.61
N LYS A 81 -12.20 19.70 8.19
CA LYS A 81 -12.98 20.86 7.75
C LYS A 81 -12.26 22.19 8.02
N THR A 82 -11.60 22.27 9.17
CA THR A 82 -10.97 23.49 9.68
C THR A 82 -9.48 23.52 9.39
N ASP A 83 -8.84 22.36 9.33
CA ASP A 83 -7.43 22.23 9.04
C ASP A 83 -7.21 21.34 7.81
N LYS A 84 -6.85 21.97 6.69
CA LYS A 84 -6.57 21.28 5.42
C LYS A 84 -5.29 20.45 5.47
N THR A 85 -4.51 20.54 6.54
CA THR A 85 -3.33 19.70 6.77
C THR A 85 -3.68 18.36 7.40
N VAL A 86 -4.93 18.08 7.77
CA VAL A 86 -5.36 16.79 8.34
C VAL A 86 -5.94 15.91 7.24
N GLN A 87 -5.33 14.73 6.98
CA GLN A 87 -5.90 13.73 6.07
C GLN A 87 -7.29 13.30 6.55
N ALA A 88 -8.28 13.35 5.67
CA ALA A 88 -9.66 13.09 6.08
C ALA A 88 -9.97 11.60 6.34
N TYR A 89 -9.21 10.69 5.70
CA TYR A 89 -9.37 9.23 5.79
C TYR A 89 -8.25 8.45 5.05
N ASN A 90 -8.08 7.18 5.41
CA ASN A 90 -7.35 6.14 4.66
C ASN A 90 -8.32 5.07 4.14
N HIS A 91 -7.87 4.08 3.36
CA HIS A 91 -8.68 2.93 2.97
C HIS A 91 -8.10 1.61 3.51
N ILE A 92 -8.98 0.63 3.72
CA ILE A 92 -8.64 -0.75 4.05
C ILE A 92 -9.59 -1.68 3.31
N ILE A 93 -9.06 -2.75 2.73
CA ILE A 93 -9.87 -3.74 2.02
C ILE A 93 -10.32 -4.80 3.02
N LEU A 94 -11.62 -4.98 3.15
CA LEU A 94 -12.25 -5.94 4.04
C LEU A 94 -13.01 -6.97 3.20
N LEU A 95 -12.75 -8.26 3.42
CA LEU A 95 -13.41 -9.37 2.73
C LEU A 95 -14.24 -10.18 3.73
N ALA A 96 -15.45 -10.57 3.33
CA ALA A 96 -16.25 -11.52 4.10
C ALA A 96 -15.69 -12.93 3.92
N LYS A 97 -15.20 -13.52 5.02
CA LYS A 97 -14.75 -14.92 5.07
C LYS A 97 -15.93 -15.89 5.00
N ASP A 98 -17.02 -15.52 5.65
CA ASP A 98 -18.23 -16.31 5.87
C ASP A 98 -19.48 -15.41 6.01
N GLU A 99 -20.62 -16.01 6.35
CA GLU A 99 -21.89 -15.30 6.51
C GLU A 99 -21.86 -14.26 7.63
N ASP A 100 -21.12 -14.54 8.71
CA ASP A 100 -20.98 -13.60 9.83
C ASP A 100 -20.09 -12.42 9.41
N GLY A 101 -19.03 -12.68 8.64
CA GLY A 101 -18.25 -11.66 7.95
C GLY A 101 -19.09 -10.74 7.08
N LEU A 102 -20.01 -11.30 6.28
CA LEU A 102 -20.90 -10.52 5.42
C LEU A 102 -21.87 -9.66 6.24
N LYS A 103 -22.45 -10.20 7.33
CA LYS A 103 -23.28 -9.42 8.26
C LYS A 103 -22.48 -8.25 8.86
N ASN A 104 -21.24 -8.51 9.25
CA ASN A 104 -20.36 -7.51 9.82
C ASN A 104 -19.94 -6.43 8.80
N LEU A 105 -19.67 -6.78 7.54
CA LEU A 105 -19.44 -5.79 6.47
C LEU A 105 -20.66 -4.88 6.28
N ASN A 106 -21.86 -5.44 6.26
CA ASN A 106 -23.10 -4.65 6.17
C ASN A 106 -23.22 -3.68 7.34
N ARG A 107 -22.93 -4.14 8.56
CA ARG A 107 -22.99 -3.30 9.76
C ARG A 107 -21.94 -2.19 9.75
N LEU A 108 -20.71 -2.51 9.35
CA LEU A 108 -19.64 -1.51 9.16
C LEU A 108 -20.03 -0.46 8.12
N SER A 109 -20.57 -0.88 6.97
CA SER A 109 -21.05 0.04 5.93
C SER A 109 -22.17 0.93 6.45
N GLU A 110 -23.14 0.37 7.17
CA GLU A 110 -24.24 1.14 7.78
C GLU A 110 -23.69 2.23 8.71
N ILE A 111 -22.80 1.87 9.64
CA ILE A 111 -22.19 2.83 10.59
C ILE A 111 -21.37 3.88 9.84
N ALA A 112 -20.63 3.49 8.81
CA ALA A 112 -19.85 4.41 7.99
C ALA A 112 -20.71 5.51 7.35
N TRP A 113 -21.91 5.16 6.87
CA TRP A 113 -22.84 6.08 6.23
C TRP A 113 -23.69 6.88 7.22
N THR A 114 -24.05 6.30 8.36
CA THR A 114 -24.97 6.90 9.33
C THR A 114 -24.26 7.76 10.37
N GLU A 115 -23.12 7.29 10.88
CA GLU A 115 -22.34 7.97 11.93
C GLU A 115 -21.11 8.67 11.36
N GLY A 116 -20.34 7.95 10.53
CA GLY A 116 -19.01 8.37 10.11
C GLY A 116 -18.94 9.26 8.88
N TYR A 117 -20.07 9.52 8.23
CA TYR A 117 -20.10 10.19 6.94
C TYR A 117 -19.62 11.64 7.02
N TYR A 118 -18.53 11.90 6.30
CA TYR A 118 -18.01 13.24 6.09
C TYR A 118 -17.21 13.27 4.78
N HIS A 119 -17.84 13.74 3.70
CA HIS A 119 -17.40 13.61 2.30
C HIS A 119 -17.30 12.16 1.78
N LYS A 120 -16.87 11.22 2.63
CA LYS A 120 -16.85 9.78 2.43
C LYS A 120 -17.47 9.06 3.64
N PRO A 121 -18.02 7.85 3.46
CA PRO A 121 -18.50 7.01 4.56
C PRO A 121 -17.30 6.36 5.26
N ARG A 122 -16.99 6.76 6.50
CA ARG A 122 -15.78 6.33 7.21
C ARG A 122 -16.12 5.49 8.44
N ILE A 123 -15.35 4.45 8.70
CA ILE A 123 -15.34 3.71 9.97
C ILE A 123 -14.13 4.15 10.81
N ASP A 124 -14.00 3.63 12.03
CA ASP A 124 -12.81 3.78 12.85
C ASP A 124 -12.35 2.42 13.42
N LYS A 125 -11.22 2.44 14.14
CA LYS A 125 -10.63 1.22 14.72
C LYS A 125 -11.50 0.60 15.81
N GLU A 126 -12.35 1.39 16.48
CA GLU A 126 -13.24 0.89 17.54
C GLU A 126 -14.30 -0.03 16.93
N ILE A 127 -15.07 0.47 15.96
CA ILE A 127 -16.12 -0.34 15.35
C ILE A 127 -15.56 -1.46 14.48
N LEU A 128 -14.39 -1.28 13.85
CA LEU A 128 -13.72 -2.37 13.14
C LEU A 128 -13.33 -3.50 14.09
N ALA A 129 -12.89 -3.19 15.31
CA ALA A 129 -12.57 -4.19 16.32
C ALA A 129 -13.82 -4.89 16.89
N GLU A 130 -14.94 -4.16 17.02
CA GLU A 130 -16.24 -4.71 17.45
C GLU A 130 -16.78 -5.73 16.42
N TYR A 131 -16.72 -5.39 15.13
CA TYR A 131 -17.29 -6.21 14.04
C TYR A 131 -16.23 -7.02 13.27
N LYS A 132 -15.10 -7.37 13.89
CA LYS A 132 -13.99 -8.06 13.21
C LYS A 132 -14.25 -9.52 12.85
N GLU A 133 -15.18 -10.18 13.53
CA GLU A 133 -15.39 -11.62 13.36
C GLU A 133 -15.84 -11.95 11.93
N GLY A 134 -15.28 -13.01 11.34
CA GLY A 134 -15.57 -13.37 9.95
C GLY A 134 -15.05 -12.39 8.88
N ILE A 135 -14.31 -11.33 9.24
CA ILE A 135 -13.69 -10.39 8.29
C ILE A 135 -12.21 -10.74 8.09
N ILE A 136 -11.76 -10.72 6.83
CA ILE A 136 -10.35 -10.70 6.45
C ILE A 136 -10.01 -9.29 6.02
N ALA A 137 -9.05 -8.65 6.67
CA ALA A 137 -8.54 -7.35 6.24
C ALA A 137 -7.26 -7.53 5.42
N LEU A 138 -7.19 -6.96 4.22
CA LEU A 138 -5.91 -6.83 3.52
C LEU A 138 -5.11 -5.73 4.24
N SER A 139 -3.92 -6.11 4.68
CA SER A 139 -3.29 -5.59 5.89
C SER A 139 -2.08 -4.68 5.58
N TYR A 140 -2.15 -3.97 4.45
CA TYR A 140 -1.18 -2.94 4.10
C TYR A 140 -1.78 -1.53 4.09
N LEU A 141 -0.94 -0.53 4.34
CA LEU A 141 -1.28 0.89 4.21
C LEU A 141 -0.04 1.71 3.82
N PHE A 142 -0.27 2.90 3.27
CA PHE A 142 0.75 3.94 3.15
C PHE A 142 0.30 5.16 3.95
N THR A 143 1.16 5.66 4.82
CA THR A 143 0.90 6.91 5.54
C THR A 143 1.17 8.10 4.61
N ASP A 144 0.60 9.25 4.94
CA ASP A 144 1.01 10.53 4.39
C ASP A 144 1.83 11.33 5.43
N ARG A 145 2.01 12.63 5.24
CA ARG A 145 2.78 13.49 6.17
C ARG A 145 1.97 14.01 7.36
N THR A 146 0.68 13.72 7.46
CA THR A 146 -0.27 14.43 8.32
C THR A 146 -0.61 13.66 9.60
N GLY A 147 -1.10 14.35 10.63
CA GLY A 147 -1.57 13.72 11.88
C GLY A 147 -0.47 13.28 12.85
N GLY A 148 0.72 13.86 12.77
CA GLY A 148 1.84 13.54 13.68
C GLY A 148 2.22 14.65 14.66
N PHE A 149 3.39 14.48 15.26
CA PHE A 149 3.92 15.27 16.39
C PHE A 149 5.20 16.05 16.05
N SER A 150 5.72 15.89 14.84
CA SER A 150 6.89 16.63 14.36
C SER A 150 6.50 18.03 13.90
N SER A 151 7.48 18.92 13.73
CA SER A 151 7.24 20.31 13.34
C SER A 151 8.22 20.81 12.27
N GLY A 152 7.96 21.98 11.71
CA GLY A 152 8.85 22.62 10.74
C GLY A 152 9.00 21.79 9.45
N SER A 153 10.24 21.50 9.06
CA SER A 153 10.53 20.72 7.83
C SER A 153 10.03 19.27 7.89
N PHE A 154 9.72 18.77 9.09
CA PHE A 154 9.26 17.41 9.36
C PHE A 154 7.76 17.34 9.70
N ASP A 155 7.05 18.46 9.58
CA ASP A 155 5.64 18.57 9.91
C ASP A 155 4.78 17.60 9.05
N SER A 156 4.02 16.67 9.62
CA SER A 156 3.82 16.37 11.05
C SER A 156 4.15 14.91 11.42
N LEU A 157 3.89 13.94 10.54
CA LEU A 157 4.00 12.50 10.81
C LEU A 157 5.30 11.90 10.24
N ASN A 158 6.44 12.39 10.72
CA ASN A 158 7.75 11.86 10.34
C ASN A 158 8.13 10.58 11.12
N PHE A 159 8.45 9.51 10.40
CA PHE A 159 8.94 8.24 10.98
C PHE A 159 10.48 8.09 10.96
N GLY A 160 11.20 8.98 10.26
CA GLY A 160 12.64 8.91 10.08
C GLY A 160 13.43 9.39 11.29
N THR A 161 14.26 8.52 11.87
CA THR A 161 15.16 8.85 12.99
C THR A 161 16.50 9.46 12.56
N HIS A 162 16.80 9.44 11.26
CA HIS A 162 18.10 9.82 10.68
C HIS A 162 18.06 11.14 9.90
N VAL A 163 16.95 11.88 9.93
CA VAL A 163 16.73 13.09 9.11
C VAL A 163 16.96 14.40 9.87
N GLY A 164 17.34 14.33 11.15
CA GLY A 164 17.60 15.51 11.99
C GLY A 164 16.37 16.07 12.71
N ASP A 165 15.28 15.31 12.79
CA ASP A 165 14.07 15.67 13.55
C ASP A 165 14.24 15.39 15.05
N ASP A 166 13.35 15.95 15.87
CA ASP A 166 13.32 15.72 17.31
C ASP A 166 13.03 14.24 17.62
N PRO A 167 13.92 13.53 18.36
CA PRO A 167 13.73 12.12 18.67
C PRO A 167 12.45 11.80 19.45
N ALA A 168 11.94 12.73 20.27
CA ALA A 168 10.72 12.49 21.03
C ALA A 168 9.48 12.56 20.12
N SER A 169 9.42 13.53 19.20
CA SER A 169 8.39 13.60 18.15
C SER A 169 8.39 12.36 17.25
N VAL A 170 9.56 11.92 16.75
CA VAL A 170 9.66 10.71 15.91
C VAL A 170 9.22 9.46 16.68
N LYS A 171 9.58 9.35 17.96
CA LYS A 171 9.13 8.25 18.81
C LYS A 171 7.61 8.25 18.99
N ALA A 172 7.00 9.42 19.19
CA ALA A 172 5.55 9.56 19.29
C ALA A 172 4.85 9.18 17.97
N ASN A 173 5.38 9.64 16.82
CA ASN A 173 4.89 9.25 15.50
C ASN A 173 4.96 7.74 15.29
N ARG A 174 6.12 7.11 15.55
CA ARG A 174 6.28 5.65 15.42
C ARG A 174 5.34 4.86 16.32
N SER A 175 4.98 5.39 17.50
CA SER A 175 4.05 4.70 18.40
C SER A 175 2.61 4.60 17.86
N THR A 176 2.25 5.39 16.85
CA THR A 176 0.95 5.27 16.15
C THR A 176 0.85 3.98 15.34
N LEU A 177 1.99 3.38 14.98
CA LEU A 177 2.11 2.10 14.26
C LEU A 177 2.43 1.00 15.28
N MET A 178 1.39 0.39 15.83
CA MET A 178 1.53 -0.67 16.85
C MET A 178 2.26 -1.90 16.29
N ASN A 179 3.06 -2.54 17.14
CA ASN A 179 3.78 -3.80 16.84
C ASN A 179 4.55 -3.80 15.50
N THR A 180 5.18 -2.67 15.17
CA THR A 180 5.81 -2.46 13.87
C THR A 180 7.33 -2.51 13.96
N GLN A 181 7.96 -3.35 13.14
CA GLN A 181 9.42 -3.36 12.94
C GLN A 181 9.80 -2.35 11.86
N PHE A 182 10.62 -1.37 12.22
CA PHE A 182 11.28 -0.46 11.29
C PHE A 182 12.67 -0.99 10.92
N MET A 183 13.32 -0.36 9.95
CA MET A 183 14.68 -0.71 9.53
C MET A 183 15.57 0.52 9.38
N ASN A 184 16.88 0.34 9.54
CA ASN A 184 17.88 1.35 9.26
C ASN A 184 18.31 1.24 7.78
N GLN A 185 17.66 2.01 6.92
CA GLN A 185 17.79 1.94 5.47
C GLN A 185 19.08 2.58 4.99
N VAL A 186 19.86 1.85 4.17
CA VAL A 186 21.18 2.29 3.69
C VAL A 186 21.29 2.26 2.16
N HIS A 187 20.16 2.11 1.45
CA HIS A 187 20.09 1.97 -0.01
C HIS A 187 20.90 0.77 -0.52
N GLY A 188 21.05 -0.26 0.31
CA GLY A 188 21.72 -1.52 0.00
C GLY A 188 20.76 -2.56 -0.55
N SER A 189 21.10 -3.83 -0.32
CA SER A 189 20.30 -4.97 -0.79
C SER A 189 20.19 -6.08 0.24
N THR A 190 20.32 -5.75 1.52
CA THR A 190 20.21 -6.71 2.62
C THR A 190 18.74 -6.91 2.94
N VAL A 191 18.32 -8.17 3.03
CA VAL A 191 16.98 -8.60 3.46
C VAL A 191 17.10 -9.24 4.84
N VAL A 192 16.25 -8.84 5.79
CA VAL A 192 16.22 -9.40 7.15
C VAL A 192 14.87 -10.06 7.42
N VAL A 193 14.89 -11.31 7.88
CA VAL A 193 13.70 -12.00 8.36
C VAL A 193 13.47 -11.67 9.84
N VAL A 194 12.28 -11.17 10.16
CA VAL A 194 11.87 -10.72 11.48
C VAL A 194 10.95 -11.78 12.08
N SER A 195 11.45 -12.55 13.05
CA SER A 195 10.65 -13.52 13.80
C SER A 195 10.04 -12.92 15.08
N GLN A 196 10.67 -11.88 15.63
CA GLN A 196 10.28 -11.18 16.86
C GLN A 196 10.60 -9.68 16.72
N LEU A 197 9.80 -8.82 17.39
CA LEU A 197 10.04 -7.39 17.40
C LEU A 197 11.34 -7.05 18.13
N SER A 198 12.16 -6.24 17.50
CA SER A 198 13.41 -5.71 18.04
C SER A 198 13.26 -4.22 18.37
N GLN A 199 13.85 -3.80 19.49
CA GLN A 199 14.00 -2.37 19.83
C GLN A 199 15.07 -1.68 18.96
N ILE A 200 15.93 -2.46 18.32
CA ILE A 200 16.99 -1.98 17.43
C ILE A 200 16.51 -2.23 15.99
N ASP A 201 16.46 -1.16 15.21
CA ASP A 201 16.19 -1.23 13.78
C ASP A 201 17.36 -1.95 13.07
N PRO A 202 17.15 -3.11 12.43
CA PRO A 202 18.20 -3.78 11.69
C PRO A 202 18.64 -2.95 10.48
N THR A 203 19.94 -2.90 10.22
CA THR A 203 20.49 -2.26 9.02
C THR A 203 20.21 -3.12 7.79
N CYS A 204 19.18 -2.72 7.04
CA CYS A 204 18.71 -3.42 5.85
C CYS A 204 17.78 -2.51 5.04
N ASP A 205 17.45 -2.94 3.82
CA ASP A 205 16.52 -2.24 2.92
C ASP A 205 15.30 -3.10 2.58
N ALA A 206 15.19 -4.28 3.20
CA ALA A 206 14.00 -5.10 3.15
C ALA A 206 13.83 -5.89 4.45
N LEU A 207 12.58 -5.95 4.91
CA LEU A 207 12.15 -6.82 5.99
C LEU A 207 11.19 -7.88 5.44
N VAL A 208 11.23 -9.09 6.01
CA VAL A 208 10.28 -10.18 5.74
C VAL A 208 9.81 -10.76 7.07
N THR A 209 8.54 -11.14 7.19
CA THR A 209 8.05 -11.85 8.38
C THR A 209 7.01 -12.89 8.03
N THR A 210 7.00 -13.97 8.82
CA THR A 210 5.95 -14.99 8.86
C THR A 210 5.13 -14.88 10.14
N ASN A 211 5.38 -13.88 10.98
CA ASN A 211 4.74 -13.72 12.29
C ASN A 211 3.50 -12.82 12.16
N PRO A 212 2.29 -13.33 12.41
CA PRO A 212 1.05 -12.57 12.26
C PRO A 212 0.83 -11.51 13.35
N ASP A 213 1.72 -11.40 14.34
CA ASP A 213 1.67 -10.36 15.36
C ASP A 213 2.56 -9.14 15.05
N ILE A 214 3.35 -9.21 13.98
CA ILE A 214 4.35 -8.21 13.62
C ILE A 214 3.97 -7.52 12.31
N SER A 215 3.90 -6.20 12.34
CA SER A 215 3.85 -5.36 11.13
C SER A 215 5.27 -4.98 10.72
N LEU A 216 5.51 -4.80 9.42
CA LEU A 216 6.78 -4.33 8.86
C LEU A 216 6.59 -2.95 8.26
N ALA A 217 7.53 -2.04 8.49
CA ALA A 217 7.51 -0.69 7.92
C ALA A 217 8.73 -0.40 7.05
N VAL A 218 8.48 0.20 5.89
CA VAL A 218 9.47 0.85 5.05
C VAL A 218 9.25 2.36 5.05
N MET A 219 10.30 3.15 5.29
CA MET A 219 10.21 4.61 5.34
C MET A 219 10.76 5.23 4.07
N VAL A 220 10.04 6.18 3.47
CA VAL A 220 10.47 6.81 2.21
C VAL A 220 10.17 8.30 2.17
N ALA A 221 10.90 8.99 1.31
CA ALA A 221 10.55 10.27 0.72
C ALA A 221 11.14 10.24 -0.70
N ASP A 222 10.30 10.01 -1.70
CA ASP A 222 10.61 9.75 -3.12
C ASP A 222 10.95 8.32 -3.54
N CYS A 223 11.72 7.55 -2.77
CA CYS A 223 11.95 6.14 -3.10
C CYS A 223 10.64 5.34 -3.09
N ILE A 224 10.57 4.24 -3.83
CA ILE A 224 9.37 3.40 -3.89
C ILE A 224 9.25 2.58 -2.60
N PRO A 225 8.17 2.74 -1.82
CA PRO A 225 7.83 1.81 -0.76
C PRO A 225 7.10 0.62 -1.39
N LEU A 226 7.81 -0.50 -1.55
CA LEU A 226 7.24 -1.74 -2.08
C LEU A 226 6.81 -2.64 -0.93
N LEU A 227 5.54 -3.02 -0.90
CA LEU A 227 5.00 -4.01 0.03
C LEU A 227 4.72 -5.30 -0.75
N LEU A 228 5.11 -6.43 -0.19
CA LEU A 228 4.93 -7.75 -0.78
C LEU A 228 4.03 -8.56 0.14
N VAL A 229 2.95 -9.10 -0.39
CA VAL A 229 1.90 -9.79 0.36
C VAL A 229 1.74 -11.21 -0.14
N SER A 230 1.64 -12.17 0.78
CA SER A 230 1.17 -13.53 0.53
C SER A 230 0.38 -14.00 1.74
N ASN A 231 -0.30 -15.15 1.64
CA ASN A 231 -1.18 -15.67 2.69
C ASN A 231 -0.50 -15.90 4.06
N SER A 232 0.83 -16.07 4.10
CA SER A 232 1.55 -16.43 5.33
C SER A 232 2.89 -15.71 5.50
N VAL A 233 3.27 -14.88 4.53
CA VAL A 233 4.54 -14.15 4.52
C VAL A 233 4.31 -12.77 3.92
N VAL A 234 4.82 -11.74 4.60
CA VAL A 234 4.82 -10.38 4.06
C VAL A 234 6.21 -9.77 4.09
N GLY A 235 6.44 -8.79 3.23
CA GLY A 235 7.69 -8.05 3.15
C GLY A 235 7.49 -6.56 2.92
N ALA A 236 8.32 -5.74 3.56
CA ALA A 236 8.40 -4.30 3.32
C ALA A 236 9.78 -3.97 2.74
N VAL A 237 9.82 -3.29 1.61
CA VAL A 237 11.03 -3.13 0.79
C VAL A 237 11.22 -1.68 0.38
N HIS A 238 12.41 -1.17 0.66
CA HIS A 238 12.86 0.14 0.21
C HIS A 238 13.50 0.04 -1.17
N VAL A 239 12.82 0.54 -2.20
CA VAL A 239 13.35 0.52 -3.57
C VAL A 239 13.66 1.94 -4.04
N GLY A 240 14.86 2.41 -3.68
CA GLY A 240 15.49 3.56 -4.33
C GLY A 240 16.24 3.15 -5.60
N ARG A 241 16.88 4.10 -6.28
CA ARG A 241 17.69 3.84 -7.48
C ARG A 241 18.75 2.75 -7.27
N ALA A 242 19.53 2.83 -6.19
CA ALA A 242 20.53 1.82 -5.87
C ALA A 242 19.89 0.47 -5.52
N GLY A 243 18.73 0.48 -4.84
CA GLY A 243 17.97 -0.73 -4.53
C GLY A 243 17.49 -1.44 -5.79
N LEU A 244 16.99 -0.69 -6.78
CA LEU A 244 16.58 -1.21 -8.09
C LEU A 244 17.77 -1.88 -8.80
N VAL A 245 18.89 -1.16 -8.96
CA VAL A 245 20.12 -1.70 -9.59
C VAL A 245 20.64 -2.94 -8.85
N ASN A 246 20.56 -2.96 -7.53
CA ASN A 246 20.99 -4.09 -6.70
C ASN A 246 19.95 -5.21 -6.61
N ARG A 247 18.82 -5.10 -7.32
CA ARG A 247 17.70 -6.04 -7.38
C ARG A 247 17.15 -6.44 -6.02
N ILE A 248 16.97 -5.47 -5.11
CA ILE A 248 16.50 -5.74 -3.75
C ILE A 248 15.12 -6.41 -3.74
N ALA A 249 14.20 -5.99 -4.60
CA ALA A 249 12.87 -6.59 -4.70
C ALA A 249 12.94 -8.10 -4.98
N ILE A 250 13.84 -8.51 -5.88
CA ILE A 250 14.03 -9.90 -6.30
C ILE A 250 14.64 -10.73 -5.18
N LYS A 251 15.65 -10.19 -4.49
CA LYS A 251 16.21 -10.81 -3.29
C LYS A 251 15.15 -10.99 -2.20
N THR A 252 14.25 -10.02 -2.03
CA THR A 252 13.15 -10.15 -1.07
C THR A 252 12.16 -11.22 -1.50
N LEU A 253 11.78 -11.29 -2.78
CA LEU A 253 10.91 -12.36 -3.31
C LEU A 253 11.51 -13.75 -3.04
N ASP A 254 12.81 -13.92 -3.27
CA ASP A 254 13.49 -15.19 -2.99
C ASP A 254 13.45 -15.55 -1.51
N VAL A 255 13.71 -14.58 -0.62
CA VAL A 255 13.60 -14.80 0.83
C VAL A 255 12.17 -15.13 1.23
N MET A 256 11.17 -14.45 0.67
CA MET A 256 9.76 -14.77 0.93
C MET A 256 9.41 -16.19 0.49
N ARG A 257 9.81 -16.60 -0.72
CA ARG A 257 9.59 -17.96 -1.26
C ARG A 257 10.28 -19.03 -0.40
N GLN A 258 11.50 -18.76 0.06
CA GLN A 258 12.22 -19.64 1.01
C GLN A 258 11.48 -19.78 2.36
N ASN A 259 10.72 -18.77 2.75
CA ASN A 259 9.87 -18.78 3.94
C ASN A 259 8.43 -19.25 3.66
N GLY A 260 8.18 -19.87 2.50
CA GLY A 260 6.91 -20.51 2.18
C GLY A 260 5.89 -19.63 1.46
N ALA A 261 6.26 -18.40 1.08
CA ALA A 261 5.37 -17.53 0.31
C ALA A 261 5.03 -18.15 -1.06
N LYS A 262 3.75 -18.11 -1.40
CA LYS A 262 3.19 -18.44 -2.71
C LYS A 262 2.28 -17.31 -3.15
N ASP A 263 2.02 -17.21 -4.46
CA ASP A 263 1.06 -16.25 -5.02
C ASP A 263 1.30 -14.82 -4.52
N ILE A 264 2.56 -14.38 -4.58
CA ILE A 264 2.96 -13.07 -4.04
C ILE A 264 2.31 -11.96 -4.87
N HIS A 265 1.73 -10.98 -4.18
CA HIS A 265 1.23 -9.73 -4.75
C HIS A 265 2.09 -8.56 -4.28
N ALA A 266 2.43 -7.66 -5.20
CA ALA A 266 3.25 -6.47 -4.96
C ALA A 266 2.41 -5.20 -4.96
N VAL A 267 2.56 -4.38 -3.93
CA VAL A 267 1.90 -3.08 -3.80
C VAL A 267 2.97 -2.00 -3.78
N MET A 268 2.99 -1.15 -4.80
CA MET A 268 3.94 -0.03 -4.92
C MET A 268 3.26 1.27 -4.49
N GLY A 269 3.71 1.86 -3.38
CA GLY A 269 3.11 3.09 -2.87
C GLY A 269 3.59 4.37 -3.57
N PRO A 270 3.15 5.55 -3.07
CA PRO A 270 3.53 6.85 -3.60
C PRO A 270 5.05 7.02 -3.69
N SER A 271 5.56 7.53 -4.81
CA SER A 271 7.00 7.70 -5.05
C SER A 271 7.26 8.81 -6.06
N ILE A 272 8.51 9.18 -6.31
CA ILE A 272 8.80 10.19 -7.35
C ILE A 272 8.58 9.59 -8.75
N CYS A 273 7.86 10.30 -9.61
CA CYS A 273 7.55 9.80 -10.95
C CYS A 273 8.72 10.04 -11.93
N GLY A 274 8.73 9.31 -13.05
CA GLY A 274 9.77 9.45 -14.07
C GLY A 274 9.88 10.84 -14.70
N LYS A 275 8.83 11.67 -14.61
CA LYS A 275 8.85 13.05 -15.11
C LYS A 275 9.48 14.06 -14.15
N CYS A 276 9.67 13.67 -12.89
CA CYS A 276 10.18 14.51 -11.81
C CYS A 276 11.58 14.09 -11.33
N TYR A 277 11.96 12.83 -11.51
CA TYR A 277 13.25 12.31 -11.04
C TYR A 277 14.39 12.59 -12.02
N GLU A 278 14.74 13.87 -12.14
CA GLU A 278 15.88 14.33 -12.95
C GLU A 278 17.21 13.78 -12.40
N VAL A 279 18.08 13.33 -13.30
CA VAL A 279 19.42 12.83 -12.99
C VAL A 279 20.44 13.28 -14.07
N PRO A 280 21.74 13.26 -13.78
CA PRO A 280 22.76 13.45 -14.82
C PRO A 280 22.68 12.36 -15.91
N ILE A 281 23.03 12.71 -17.16
CA ILE A 281 22.96 11.78 -18.30
C ILE A 281 23.75 10.48 -18.07
N ALA A 282 24.97 10.58 -17.54
CA ALA A 282 25.80 9.42 -17.25
C ALA A 282 25.11 8.44 -16.28
N LEU A 283 24.37 8.97 -15.29
CA LEU A 283 23.63 8.15 -14.34
C LEU A 283 22.38 7.53 -14.97
N GLN A 284 21.71 8.25 -15.87
CA GLN A 284 20.60 7.68 -16.64
C GLN A 284 21.09 6.50 -17.50
N GLU A 285 22.17 6.69 -18.24
CA GLU A 285 22.78 5.66 -19.10
C GLU A 285 23.20 4.43 -18.29
N GLU A 286 23.86 4.62 -17.15
CA GLU A 286 24.27 3.54 -16.25
C GLU A 286 23.07 2.70 -15.79
N VAL A 287 22.01 3.34 -15.30
CA VAL A 287 20.83 2.62 -14.78
C VAL A 287 20.05 1.96 -15.92
N THR A 288 19.85 2.66 -17.04
CA THR A 288 19.05 2.14 -18.17
C THR A 288 19.76 1.04 -18.96
N ALA A 289 21.08 0.94 -18.87
CA ALA A 289 21.82 -0.22 -19.39
C ALA A 289 21.42 -1.53 -18.67
N VAL A 290 21.03 -1.46 -17.39
CA VAL A 290 20.60 -2.60 -16.58
C VAL A 290 19.07 -2.73 -16.54
N HIS A 291 18.36 -1.60 -16.43
CA HIS A 291 16.90 -1.52 -16.39
C HIS A 291 16.39 -0.60 -17.52
N PRO A 292 16.28 -1.08 -18.77
CA PRO A 292 15.87 -0.24 -19.90
C PRO A 292 14.51 0.46 -19.70
N SER A 293 13.57 -0.21 -19.02
CA SER A 293 12.25 0.33 -18.71
C SER A 293 12.28 1.55 -17.79
N SER A 294 13.39 1.80 -17.08
CA SER A 294 13.52 3.00 -16.25
C SER A 294 13.90 4.26 -17.03
N TYR A 295 14.07 4.19 -18.35
CA TYR A 295 14.36 5.38 -19.15
C TYR A 295 13.19 6.36 -19.10
N SER A 296 13.48 7.63 -18.80
CA SER A 296 12.49 8.70 -18.86
C SER A 296 13.11 10.04 -19.23
N THR A 297 12.28 11.03 -19.49
CA THR A 297 12.69 12.42 -19.69
C THR A 297 11.76 13.31 -18.87
N THR A 298 12.32 14.35 -18.25
CA THR A 298 11.51 15.31 -17.51
C THR A 298 10.58 16.08 -18.47
N ARG A 299 9.67 16.87 -17.89
CA ARG A 299 8.82 17.80 -18.66
C ARG A 299 9.61 18.86 -19.44
N HIS A 300 10.86 19.10 -19.05
CA HIS A 300 11.77 20.03 -19.72
C HIS A 300 12.79 19.32 -20.62
N SER A 301 12.55 18.05 -20.95
CA SER A 301 13.42 17.23 -21.81
C SER A 301 14.84 17.03 -21.28
N THR A 302 15.02 17.06 -19.95
CA THR A 302 16.28 16.68 -19.29
C THR A 302 16.28 15.17 -18.96
N PRO A 303 17.45 14.54 -18.81
CA PRO A 303 17.57 13.12 -18.46
C PRO A 303 16.89 12.81 -17.11
N ALA A 304 16.09 11.74 -17.07
CA ALA A 304 15.35 11.32 -15.89
C ALA A 304 15.23 9.80 -15.79
N LEU A 305 14.82 9.31 -14.61
CA LEU A 305 14.60 7.88 -14.38
C LEU A 305 13.18 7.60 -13.89
N ASP A 306 12.51 6.64 -14.51
CA ASP A 306 11.25 6.07 -14.04
C ASP A 306 11.53 4.78 -13.25
N LEU A 307 11.77 4.93 -11.95
CA LEU A 307 12.08 3.77 -11.11
C LEU A 307 10.89 2.80 -11.01
N GLN A 308 9.65 3.29 -11.09
CA GLN A 308 8.46 2.44 -11.03
C GLN A 308 8.39 1.54 -12.27
N ALA A 309 8.60 2.10 -13.47
CA ALA A 309 8.64 1.31 -14.70
C ALA A 309 9.77 0.27 -14.70
N GLY A 310 10.94 0.62 -14.13
CA GLY A 310 12.04 -0.32 -13.92
C GLY A 310 11.65 -1.49 -12.99
N LEU A 311 11.01 -1.20 -11.86
CA LEU A 311 10.58 -2.20 -10.89
C LEU A 311 9.44 -3.09 -11.43
N VAL A 312 8.47 -2.50 -12.12
CA VAL A 312 7.37 -3.24 -12.78
C VAL A 312 7.92 -4.29 -13.75
N ALA A 313 8.96 -3.96 -14.52
CA ALA A 313 9.60 -4.91 -15.41
C ALA A 313 10.23 -6.09 -14.65
N GLU A 314 10.83 -5.86 -13.49
CA GLU A 314 11.35 -6.94 -12.65
C GLU A 314 10.23 -7.84 -12.09
N LEU A 315 9.14 -7.23 -11.59
CA LEU A 315 8.01 -7.98 -11.03
C LEU A 315 7.32 -8.85 -12.10
N LEU A 316 7.13 -8.32 -13.30
CA LEU A 316 6.60 -9.07 -14.44
C LEU A 316 7.49 -10.25 -14.82
N ALA A 317 8.82 -10.07 -14.83
CA ALA A 317 9.76 -11.15 -15.12
C ALA A 317 9.71 -12.29 -14.09
N GLU A 318 9.34 -11.96 -12.84
CA GLU A 318 9.15 -12.92 -11.75
C GLU A 318 7.72 -13.49 -11.66
N ASN A 319 6.83 -13.15 -12.61
CA ASN A 319 5.40 -13.48 -12.59
C ASN A 319 4.69 -13.05 -11.30
N VAL A 320 5.09 -11.91 -10.72
CA VAL A 320 4.47 -11.32 -9.54
C VAL A 320 3.40 -10.33 -9.99
N SER A 321 2.17 -10.56 -9.55
CA SER A 321 1.08 -9.61 -9.75
C SER A 321 1.34 -8.33 -8.97
N PHE A 322 0.89 -7.17 -9.47
CA PHE A 322 1.17 -5.90 -8.79
C PHE A 322 0.05 -4.87 -8.96
N GLU A 323 0.00 -3.93 -8.02
CA GLU A 323 -0.67 -2.63 -8.13
C GLU A 323 0.33 -1.51 -7.84
N ALA A 324 0.20 -0.37 -8.52
CA ALA A 324 1.13 0.74 -8.38
C ALA A 324 0.41 2.09 -8.26
N SER A 325 0.73 2.82 -7.21
CA SER A 325 0.25 4.19 -7.01
C SER A 325 0.76 5.11 -8.11
N THR A 326 -0.15 5.90 -8.68
CA THR A 326 0.16 6.94 -9.66
C THR A 326 0.58 8.27 -9.01
N VAL A 327 0.59 8.33 -7.67
CA VAL A 327 0.87 9.56 -6.92
C VAL A 327 2.36 9.88 -6.93
N CYS A 328 2.70 11.07 -7.44
CA CYS A 328 4.05 11.60 -7.35
C CYS A 328 4.29 12.35 -6.03
N THR A 329 5.24 11.88 -5.21
CA THR A 329 5.61 12.53 -3.93
C THR A 329 6.14 13.95 -4.12
N MET A 330 6.85 14.21 -5.22
CA MET A 330 7.36 15.55 -5.53
C MET A 330 6.25 16.53 -5.89
N GLU A 331 5.20 16.07 -6.58
CA GLU A 331 4.08 16.93 -7.02
C GLU A 331 2.97 17.06 -5.96
N ASN A 332 2.80 16.05 -5.10
CA ASN A 332 1.77 16.02 -4.08
C ASN A 332 2.32 16.45 -2.72
N SER A 333 1.84 17.59 -2.20
CA SER A 333 2.26 18.14 -0.91
C SER A 333 1.83 17.34 0.32
N SER A 334 0.88 16.40 0.17
CA SER A 334 0.48 15.47 1.24
C SER A 334 1.57 14.47 1.61
N TYR A 335 2.61 14.30 0.78
CA TYR A 335 3.72 13.40 1.08
C TYR A 335 5.01 14.18 1.29
N PHE A 336 5.90 13.64 2.12
CA PHE A 336 7.28 14.11 2.17
C PHE A 336 8.01 13.77 0.85
N SER A 337 8.81 14.70 0.35
CA SER A 337 9.63 14.52 -0.84
C SER A 337 11.01 15.13 -0.59
N HIS A 338 12.05 14.29 -0.62
CA HIS A 338 13.42 14.72 -0.44
C HIS A 338 13.89 15.61 -1.60
N ARG A 339 13.38 15.37 -2.80
CA ARG A 339 13.68 16.14 -4.01
C ARG A 339 13.07 17.53 -3.95
N ARG A 340 11.87 17.66 -3.37
CA ARG A 340 11.20 18.95 -3.20
C ARG A 340 11.73 19.72 -2.00
N ASP A 341 11.81 19.05 -0.86
CA ASP A 341 12.06 19.63 0.46
C ASP A 341 13.25 18.88 1.10
N ASN A 342 14.43 19.50 1.17
CA ASN A 342 15.57 18.92 1.89
C ASN A 342 16.17 19.97 2.84
N PRO A 343 16.14 19.74 4.17
CA PRO A 343 15.69 18.54 4.88
C PRO A 343 14.17 18.32 4.88
N THR A 344 13.73 17.07 5.06
CA THR A 344 12.31 16.69 5.25
C THR A 344 12.13 15.34 5.93
N GLY A 345 10.90 15.01 6.34
CA GLY A 345 10.52 13.78 7.01
C GLY A 345 10.43 12.55 6.10
N ARG A 346 9.98 11.43 6.66
CA ARG A 346 9.72 10.18 5.94
C ARG A 346 8.33 9.67 6.29
N PHE A 347 7.53 9.36 5.27
CA PHE A 347 6.28 8.62 5.43
C PHE A 347 6.58 7.11 5.35
N ALA A 348 5.61 6.26 5.68
CA ALA A 348 5.83 4.82 5.75
C ALA A 348 4.83 4.03 4.89
N GLY A 349 5.32 2.97 4.24
CA GLY A 349 4.50 1.83 3.85
C GLY A 349 4.54 0.78 4.95
N VAL A 350 3.39 0.25 5.35
CA VAL A 350 3.27 -0.73 6.43
C VAL A 350 2.51 -1.93 5.91
N VAL A 351 2.98 -3.14 6.23
CA VAL A 351 2.32 -4.40 5.87
C VAL A 351 2.33 -5.36 7.05
N LYS A 352 1.28 -6.17 7.17
CA LYS A 352 1.14 -7.24 8.13
C LYS A 352 0.55 -8.47 7.42
N ILE A 353 0.64 -9.66 8.01
CA ILE A 353 -0.10 -10.85 7.55
C ILE A 353 -1.60 -10.62 7.80
#